data_AF-A0A833Y8G6-F1
#
_entry.id   AF-A0A833Y8G6-F1
#
_cell.length_a   1.000
_cell.length_b   1.000
_cell.length_c   1.000
_cell.angle_alpha   90.00
_cell.angle_beta   90.00
_cell.angle_gamma   90.00
#
_symmetry.space_group_name_H-M   'P 1'
#
loop_
_entity.id
_entity.type
_entity.pdbx_description
1 polymer ?
#
loop_
_entity_poly.entity_id
_entity_poly.type
_entity_poly.pdbx_seq_one_letter_code
_entity_poly.pdbx_strand_id
1 'polypeptide(L)'
;MALLSALLEILRRPTMLDVLSELMLFIAPLWLAIIVGLLVGWAWKPKWAKNLTNCSMSKDASAASPTALLSACFASFPSLNALKFQLPNCVSCIGDDKESPSVPPTATESDSSSSQLDGEKLEKVTGEDLEHLCRLVEEKDGGPAWIQMMDRSTPTMSYQAWRRDPETGPPQYRSRTLFEDATPELVRDFFWDDEFRLKWDDMLIHSATLEECPTTGTMMVQWVRKFPFFCSDREYIIGRRIWESGRSYYCVTKGVPCTSVPRHNKPRRVDLYYSSWCIRAVESKKDGQLTACEVLLFHHEDMGIPREIAKLGVRQGMWGAVKKIDPGLRAYQRHRASGAPLSQCAFMAQINTNVSADYLRSLENNNRDLTEVENRDSPRNPEERNIPKLLVVGGALLLACSIDRGLVTKAVIFGVARRFARIGRRM
;
A
#
# COMPACT_ATOMS: atom_id res chain seq x y z
N MET A 1 -26.76 -12.76 -26.10
CA MET A 1 -28.23 -12.79 -26.07
C MET A 1 -28.77 -14.22 -26.07
N ALA A 2 -28.37 -15.10 -27.03
CA ALA A 2 -28.86 -16.49 -27.11
C ALA A 2 -28.54 -17.41 -25.90
N LEU A 3 -27.40 -17.19 -25.24
CA LEU A 3 -26.96 -18.03 -24.10
C LEU A 3 -27.72 -17.69 -22.80
N LEU A 4 -28.08 -16.41 -22.63
CA LEU A 4 -28.88 -15.92 -21.51
C LEU A 4 -30.35 -16.35 -21.63
N SER A 5 -30.89 -16.38 -22.85
CA SER A 5 -32.24 -16.90 -23.10
C SER A 5 -32.32 -18.40 -22.83
N ALA A 6 -31.33 -19.19 -23.26
CA ALA A 6 -31.29 -20.63 -22.98
C ALA A 6 -31.21 -20.94 -21.47
N LEU A 7 -30.38 -20.21 -20.71
CA LEU A 7 -30.28 -20.38 -19.26
C LEU A 7 -31.58 -20.02 -18.52
N LEU A 8 -32.27 -18.95 -18.95
CA LEU A 8 -33.55 -18.54 -18.36
C LEU A 8 -34.68 -19.54 -18.66
N GLU A 9 -34.61 -20.21 -19.80
CA GLU A 9 -35.59 -21.23 -20.21
C GLU A 9 -35.41 -22.55 -19.46
N ILE A 10 -34.15 -22.92 -19.15
CA ILE A 10 -33.81 -24.05 -18.28
C ILE A 10 -34.31 -23.80 -16.85
N LEU A 11 -34.17 -22.58 -16.31
CA LEU A 11 -34.61 -22.20 -14.97
C LEU A 11 -36.14 -22.11 -14.78
N ARG A 12 -36.91 -22.12 -15.87
CA ARG A 12 -38.38 -22.03 -15.85
C ARG A 12 -39.10 -23.38 -15.77
N ARG A 13 -38.36 -24.49 -15.78
CA ARG A 13 -38.96 -25.84 -15.78
C ARG A 13 -39.43 -26.25 -14.37
N PRO A 14 -40.56 -26.96 -14.25
CA PRO A 14 -41.19 -27.25 -12.96
C PRO A 14 -40.47 -28.33 -12.13
N THR A 15 -39.59 -29.12 -12.74
CA THR A 15 -38.90 -30.26 -12.12
C THR A 15 -37.43 -29.96 -11.87
N MET A 16 -37.03 -29.85 -10.60
CA MET A 16 -35.66 -29.54 -10.17
C MET A 16 -34.59 -30.49 -10.74
N LEU A 17 -34.97 -31.75 -11.00
CA LEU A 17 -34.06 -32.78 -11.51
C LEU A 17 -33.69 -32.57 -12.99
N ASP A 18 -34.62 -32.02 -13.79
CA ASP A 18 -34.37 -31.66 -15.20
C ASP A 18 -33.56 -30.38 -15.31
N VAL A 19 -33.79 -29.41 -14.42
CA VAL A 19 -32.98 -28.19 -14.35
C VAL A 19 -31.53 -28.54 -14.03
N LEU A 20 -31.30 -29.47 -13.10
CA LEU A 20 -29.95 -29.89 -12.71
C LEU A 20 -29.24 -30.67 -13.83
N SER A 21 -29.94 -31.54 -14.55
CA SER A 21 -29.36 -32.37 -15.62
C SER A 21 -28.96 -31.52 -16.84
N GLU A 22 -29.80 -30.58 -17.26
CA GLU A 22 -29.52 -29.64 -18.35
C GLU A 22 -28.39 -28.67 -17.98
N LEU A 23 -28.39 -28.16 -16.74
CA LEU A 23 -27.32 -27.30 -16.25
C LEU A 23 -25.98 -28.03 -16.23
N MET A 24 -25.96 -29.30 -15.82
CA MET A 24 -24.76 -30.14 -15.89
C MET A 24 -24.30 -30.37 -17.33
N LEU A 25 -25.22 -30.52 -18.29
CA LEU A 25 -24.89 -30.66 -19.71
C LEU A 25 -24.21 -29.40 -20.29
N PHE A 26 -24.59 -28.21 -19.82
CA PHE A 26 -23.96 -26.94 -20.20
C PHE A 26 -22.61 -26.71 -19.50
N ILE A 27 -22.50 -27.14 -18.25
CA ILE A 27 -21.33 -26.89 -17.40
C ILE A 27 -20.21 -27.91 -17.67
N ALA A 28 -20.53 -29.17 -17.99
CA ALA A 28 -19.55 -30.23 -18.19
C ALA A 28 -18.53 -29.96 -19.32
N PRO A 29 -18.90 -29.45 -20.52
CA PRO A 29 -17.92 -29.12 -21.58
C PRO A 29 -16.97 -28.00 -21.16
N LEU A 30 -17.45 -27.06 -20.34
CA LEU A 30 -16.67 -25.92 -19.84
C LEU A 30 -15.62 -26.39 -18.84
N TRP A 31 -16.01 -27.25 -17.90
CA TRP A 31 -15.05 -27.87 -16.98
C TRP A 31 -14.08 -28.82 -17.68
N LEU A 32 -14.53 -29.56 -18.70
CA LEU A 32 -13.66 -30.40 -19.50
C LEU A 32 -12.59 -29.56 -20.21
N ALA A 33 -12.95 -28.42 -20.79
CA ALA A 33 -12.00 -27.49 -21.40
C ALA A 33 -10.98 -26.93 -20.38
N ILE A 34 -11.42 -26.62 -19.16
CA ILE A 34 -10.54 -26.17 -18.07
C ILE A 34 -9.56 -27.28 -17.65
N ILE A 35 -10.05 -28.50 -17.46
CA ILE A 35 -9.22 -29.66 -17.08
C ILE A 35 -8.20 -29.97 -18.18
N VAL A 36 -8.63 -29.98 -19.45
CA VAL A 36 -7.72 -30.18 -20.59
C VAL A 36 -6.71 -29.04 -20.68
N GLY A 37 -7.12 -27.79 -20.49
CA GLY A 37 -6.21 -26.63 -20.45
C GLY A 37 -5.19 -26.71 -19.31
N LEU A 38 -5.59 -27.17 -18.13
CA LEU A 38 -4.71 -27.41 -17.00
C LEU A 38 -3.73 -28.55 -17.29
N LEU A 39 -4.21 -29.68 -17.83
CA LEU A 39 -3.37 -30.83 -18.18
C LEU A 39 -2.35 -30.46 -19.29
N VAL A 40 -2.79 -29.73 -20.32
CA VAL A 40 -1.90 -29.22 -21.37
C VAL A 40 -0.91 -28.22 -20.79
N GLY A 41 -1.33 -27.28 -19.93
CA GLY A 41 -0.43 -26.33 -19.27
C GLY A 41 0.59 -26.99 -18.34
N TRP A 42 0.22 -28.09 -17.67
CA TRP A 42 1.11 -28.87 -16.81
C TRP A 42 2.07 -29.76 -17.61
N ALA A 43 1.60 -30.33 -18.72
CA ALA A 43 2.42 -31.14 -19.63
C ALA A 43 3.33 -30.29 -20.52
N TRP A 44 2.95 -29.03 -20.79
CA TRP A 44 3.73 -28.09 -21.58
C TRP A 44 4.88 -27.54 -20.74
N LYS A 45 6.00 -28.26 -20.73
CA LYS A 45 7.31 -27.71 -20.33
C LYS A 45 8.05 -27.24 -21.58
N PRO A 46 8.03 -25.93 -21.91
CA PRO A 46 8.69 -25.47 -23.11
C PRO A 46 10.20 -25.69 -23.02
N LYS A 47 10.79 -26.37 -24.02
CA LYS A 47 12.23 -26.65 -24.06
C LYS A 47 13.10 -25.39 -24.11
N TRP A 48 12.56 -24.24 -24.54
CA TRP A 48 13.28 -22.96 -24.54
C TRP A 48 13.57 -22.41 -23.13
N ALA A 49 12.77 -22.79 -22.11
CA ALA A 49 13.03 -22.41 -20.72
C ALA A 49 14.27 -23.12 -20.12
N LYS A 50 14.76 -24.21 -20.73
CA LYS A 50 16.02 -24.88 -20.35
C LYS A 50 17.27 -24.23 -20.95
N ASN A 51 17.13 -23.43 -22.02
CA ASN A 51 18.28 -22.77 -22.66
C ASN A 51 18.51 -21.35 -22.12
N LEU A 52 17.51 -20.71 -21.50
CA LEU A 52 17.69 -19.42 -20.84
C LEU A 52 18.41 -19.53 -19.48
N THR A 53 18.48 -20.74 -18.91
CA THR A 53 19.20 -21.04 -17.67
C THR A 53 20.68 -21.40 -17.87
N ASN A 54 21.16 -21.43 -19.13
CA ASN A 54 22.57 -21.72 -19.46
C ASN A 54 23.39 -20.48 -19.85
N CYS A 55 22.84 -19.27 -19.73
CA CYS A 55 23.57 -18.02 -19.93
C CYS A 55 23.60 -17.18 -18.63
N SER A 56 24.06 -17.78 -17.52
CA SER A 56 24.58 -17.05 -16.36
C SER A 56 24.99 -18.05 -15.29
N MET A 57 26.26 -17.98 -14.91
CA MET A 57 26.92 -18.60 -13.75
C MET A 57 27.40 -20.06 -13.91
N SER A 58 28.73 -20.13 -13.92
CA SER A 58 29.59 -21.26 -13.59
C SER A 58 29.08 -22.08 -12.41
N LYS A 59 29.19 -23.40 -12.58
CA LYS A 59 29.14 -24.43 -11.54
C LYS A 59 29.99 -24.06 -10.34
N ASP A 60 29.43 -24.23 -9.14
CA ASP A 60 29.95 -25.20 -8.17
C ASP A 60 28.86 -25.63 -7.17
N ALA A 61 29.05 -26.84 -6.64
CA ALA A 61 28.32 -27.51 -5.55
C ALA A 61 27.03 -28.32 -5.88
N SER A 62 27.28 -29.61 -6.13
CA SER A 62 26.63 -30.82 -5.58
C SER A 62 25.10 -30.95 -5.54
N ALA A 63 24.65 -31.95 -6.29
CA ALA A 63 23.31 -32.51 -6.29
C ALA A 63 22.96 -33.29 -5.01
N ALA A 64 21.71 -33.13 -4.55
CA ALA A 64 20.93 -34.19 -3.94
C ALA A 64 19.47 -34.04 -4.42
N SER A 65 18.92 -35.09 -5.04
CA SER A 65 17.56 -35.12 -5.59
C SER A 65 16.52 -35.49 -4.53
N PRO A 66 15.25 -35.07 -4.70
CA PRO A 66 14.16 -35.30 -3.75
C PRO A 66 13.40 -36.60 -4.06
N THR A 67 12.82 -37.23 -3.04
CA THR A 67 11.80 -38.27 -3.24
C THR A 67 10.71 -38.14 -2.18
N ALA A 68 9.47 -38.39 -2.64
CA ALA A 68 8.24 -38.61 -1.87
C ALA A 68 7.48 -37.38 -1.37
N LEU A 69 6.63 -36.83 -2.24
CA LEU A 69 5.29 -36.38 -1.85
C LEU A 69 4.34 -37.58 -1.94
N LEU A 70 3.50 -37.74 -0.92
CA LEU A 70 2.03 -37.93 -0.99
C LEU A 70 1.57 -38.71 0.24
N SER A 71 0.76 -38.08 1.09
CA SER A 71 -0.48 -38.71 1.57
C SER A 71 -1.36 -37.72 2.36
N ALA A 72 -2.63 -37.70 1.95
CA ALA A 72 -3.85 -37.38 2.71
C ALA A 72 -4.04 -35.93 3.22
N CYS A 73 -4.93 -35.12 2.64
CA CYS A 73 -6.40 -35.21 2.62
C CYS A 73 -7.08 -34.64 3.88
N PHE A 74 -7.75 -33.50 3.64
CA PHE A 74 -9.03 -33.01 4.19
C PHE A 74 -9.27 -32.87 5.71
N ALA A 75 -9.79 -31.67 6.00
CA ALA A 75 -10.94 -31.37 6.87
C ALA A 75 -10.68 -30.65 8.21
N SER A 76 -11.52 -29.62 8.40
CA SER A 76 -12.06 -29.09 9.66
C SER A 76 -11.19 -28.21 10.56
N PHE A 77 -11.57 -26.92 10.61
CA PHE A 77 -11.72 -26.17 11.87
C PHE A 77 -12.68 -26.95 12.80
N PRO A 78 -12.56 -26.93 14.16
CA PRO A 78 -12.72 -25.69 14.93
C PRO A 78 -12.00 -25.59 16.31
N SER A 79 -12.12 -24.38 16.88
CA SER A 79 -12.28 -24.04 18.31
C SER A 79 -11.11 -24.13 19.31
N LEU A 80 -10.95 -23.00 20.01
CA LEU A 80 -10.77 -22.84 21.47
C LEU A 80 -9.94 -23.88 22.22
N ASN A 81 -8.81 -23.46 22.79
CA ASN A 81 -8.73 -23.33 24.25
C ASN A 81 -7.50 -22.53 24.68
N ALA A 82 -7.76 -21.64 25.63
CA ALA A 82 -6.78 -20.96 26.45
C ALA A 82 -6.39 -21.84 27.65
N LEU A 83 -5.32 -21.39 28.30
CA LEU A 83 -4.92 -21.58 29.69
C LEU A 83 -3.91 -22.67 30.07
N LYS A 84 -2.94 -22.17 30.86
CA LYS A 84 -2.10 -22.76 31.91
C LYS A 84 -0.76 -23.33 31.46
N PHE A 85 0.36 -22.66 31.74
CA PHE A 85 1.05 -22.35 33.02
C PHE A 85 2.17 -23.37 33.30
N GLN A 86 3.27 -22.82 33.83
CA GLN A 86 4.38 -23.45 34.57
C GLN A 86 5.63 -23.93 33.79
N LEU A 87 6.66 -23.06 33.83
CA LEU A 87 8.03 -23.41 34.25
C LEU A 87 8.00 -23.96 35.72
N PRO A 88 9.02 -24.64 36.30
CA PRO A 88 10.44 -24.60 35.95
C PRO A 88 11.30 -25.88 36.15
N ASN A 89 12.56 -25.78 35.70
CA ASN A 89 13.80 -26.00 36.47
C ASN A 89 14.79 -27.12 36.04
N CYS A 90 16.07 -26.80 36.33
CA CYS A 90 17.27 -27.65 36.42
C CYS A 90 18.01 -27.90 35.08
N VAL A 91 19.34 -27.77 34.94
CA VAL A 91 20.42 -28.16 35.87
C VAL A 91 21.67 -27.28 35.67
N SER A 92 22.32 -26.98 36.79
CA SER A 92 23.65 -26.40 36.99
C SER A 92 24.78 -27.40 36.73
N CYS A 93 25.96 -26.94 36.30
CA CYS A 93 27.21 -27.62 36.58
C CYS A 93 28.26 -26.60 37.05
N ILE A 94 28.66 -26.78 38.31
CA ILE A 94 29.82 -26.19 38.97
C ILE A 94 31.06 -27.02 38.60
N GLY A 95 32.20 -26.34 38.46
CA GLY A 95 33.53 -26.92 38.56
C GLY A 95 34.50 -25.86 39.09
N ASP A 96 34.82 -25.95 40.37
CA ASP A 96 35.83 -25.16 41.09
C ASP A 96 37.26 -25.59 40.72
N ASP A 97 38.21 -24.65 40.71
CA ASP A 97 39.52 -24.82 41.37
C ASP A 97 40.25 -23.48 41.62
N LYS A 98 40.94 -23.44 42.76
CA LYS A 98 41.73 -22.39 43.49
C LYS A 98 42.77 -21.59 42.64
N GLU A 99 43.35 -20.43 42.99
CA GLU A 99 43.82 -19.85 44.27
C GLU A 99 44.25 -18.34 44.12
N SER A 100 43.75 -17.42 44.99
CA SER A 100 44.37 -16.25 45.70
C SER A 100 45.15 -15.07 44.99
N PRO A 101 45.31 -13.87 45.64
CA PRO A 101 45.14 -12.53 45.00
C PRO A 101 46.37 -11.57 45.00
N SER A 102 46.31 -10.49 44.19
CA SER A 102 47.10 -9.25 44.41
C SER A 102 46.46 -7.98 43.78
N VAL A 103 46.54 -6.87 44.54
CA VAL A 103 45.94 -5.52 44.40
C VAL A 103 46.85 -4.57 43.53
N PRO A 104 46.38 -3.38 43.05
CA PRO A 104 46.86 -2.71 41.81
C PRO A 104 47.81 -1.51 42.02
N PRO A 105 48.23 -0.82 40.94
CA PRO A 105 48.27 0.66 40.92
C PRO A 105 47.73 1.24 39.58
N THR A 106 46.82 2.23 39.61
CA THR A 106 47.02 3.69 39.63
C THR A 106 47.55 4.32 38.32
N ALA A 107 46.63 5.02 37.66
CA ALA A 107 46.72 6.23 36.83
C ALA A 107 48.01 6.54 36.03
N THR A 108 47.83 6.75 34.72
CA THR A 108 48.49 7.84 33.99
C THR A 108 47.56 8.36 32.90
N GLU A 109 47.44 9.68 32.85
CA GLU A 109 46.63 10.46 31.92
C GLU A 109 47.25 10.53 30.51
N SER A 110 46.43 11.01 29.57
CA SER A 110 46.78 11.59 28.27
C SER A 110 47.06 10.60 27.12
N ASP A 111 46.06 10.41 26.27
CA ASP A 111 45.98 11.27 25.07
C ASP A 111 44.59 11.24 24.43
N SER A 112 44.00 12.43 24.48
CA SER A 112 42.81 12.87 23.81
C SER A 112 43.00 12.78 22.30
N SER A 113 42.46 11.75 21.66
CA SER A 113 42.07 11.83 20.26
C SER A 113 40.61 11.44 20.15
N SER A 114 39.77 12.44 20.38
CA SER A 114 38.34 12.41 20.06
C SER A 114 38.24 12.24 18.55
N SER A 115 38.05 11.01 18.09
CA SER A 115 37.64 10.74 16.70
C SER A 115 36.18 11.19 16.56
N GLN A 116 36.00 12.47 16.26
CA GLN A 116 34.77 13.04 15.71
C GLN A 116 34.52 12.44 14.31
N LEU A 117 34.18 11.15 14.25
CA LEU A 117 33.79 10.45 13.02
C LEU A 117 32.50 9.62 13.17
N ASP A 118 31.83 9.68 14.31
CA ASP A 118 30.51 9.04 14.52
C ASP A 118 29.33 10.02 14.43
N GLY A 119 29.59 11.30 14.16
CA GLY A 119 28.59 12.39 14.16
C GLY A 119 27.68 12.46 12.92
N GLU A 120 27.97 11.71 11.87
CA GLU A 120 27.17 11.70 10.64
C GLU A 120 26.82 10.27 10.23
N LYS A 121 26.16 9.55 11.13
CA LYS A 121 25.28 8.47 10.70
C LYS A 121 24.10 9.12 9.97
N LEU A 122 24.32 9.43 8.69
CA LEU A 122 23.41 10.10 7.74
C LEU A 122 21.97 9.97 8.23
N GLU A 123 21.44 11.06 8.81
CA GLU A 123 20.10 11.05 9.39
C GLU A 123 19.12 10.60 8.32
N LYS A 124 18.62 9.37 8.42
CA LYS A 124 17.97 8.72 7.28
C LYS A 124 16.62 9.32 6.95
N VAL A 125 16.02 10.04 7.90
CA VAL A 125 14.74 10.74 7.80
C VAL A 125 14.92 12.17 8.34
N THR A 126 14.94 13.14 7.43
CA THR A 126 15.40 14.52 7.69
C THR A 126 14.25 15.53 7.68
N GLY A 127 14.56 16.80 7.95
CA GLY A 127 13.60 17.91 7.83
C GLY A 127 13.01 18.04 6.42
N GLU A 128 13.74 17.69 5.36
CA GLU A 128 13.23 17.72 3.98
C GLU A 128 12.04 16.75 3.78
N ASP A 129 12.04 15.61 4.49
CA ASP A 129 10.93 14.67 4.47
C ASP A 129 9.67 15.24 5.15
N LEU A 130 9.87 16.01 6.23
CA LEU A 130 8.79 16.75 6.88
C LEU A 130 8.24 17.82 5.93
N GLU A 131 9.11 18.60 5.28
CA GLU A 131 8.69 19.62 4.34
C GLU A 131 7.87 19.04 3.19
N HIS A 132 8.30 17.89 2.67
CA HIS A 132 7.54 17.15 1.67
C HIS A 132 6.16 16.74 2.19
N LEU A 133 6.08 16.16 3.39
CA LEU A 133 4.80 15.78 3.98
C LEU A 133 3.88 16.99 4.16
N CYS A 134 4.39 18.14 4.60
CA CYS A 134 3.60 19.36 4.70
C CYS A 134 3.03 19.79 3.33
N ARG A 135 3.84 19.77 2.27
CA ARG A 135 3.35 20.04 0.90
C ARG A 135 2.24 19.08 0.47
N LEU A 136 2.33 17.80 0.84
CA LEU A 136 1.28 16.80 0.56
C LEU A 136 -0.01 17.08 1.33
N VAL A 137 0.09 17.44 2.62
CA VAL A 137 -1.07 17.77 3.47
C VAL A 137 -1.82 18.99 2.93
N GLU A 138 -1.09 19.98 2.42
CA GLU A 138 -1.65 21.20 1.83
C GLU A 138 -2.05 21.07 0.36
N GLU A 139 -1.81 19.90 -0.26
CA GLU A 139 -2.03 19.67 -1.70
C GLU A 139 -1.24 20.63 -2.60
N LYS A 140 -0.06 21.07 -2.14
CA LYS A 140 0.87 21.96 -2.86
C LYS A 140 2.15 21.23 -3.31
N ASP A 141 2.09 19.91 -3.45
CA ASP A 141 3.24 19.08 -3.80
C ASP A 141 3.57 19.10 -5.31
N GLY A 142 2.76 19.78 -6.13
CA GLY A 142 2.94 19.89 -7.58
C GLY A 142 2.58 18.62 -8.36
N GLY A 143 2.13 17.56 -7.69
CA GLY A 143 1.70 16.33 -8.35
C GLY A 143 0.33 16.43 -9.05
N PRO A 144 -0.03 15.42 -9.87
CA PRO A 144 -1.31 15.39 -10.55
C PRO A 144 -2.51 15.43 -9.59
N ALA A 145 -3.69 15.78 -10.12
CA ALA A 145 -4.92 15.80 -9.34
C ALA A 145 -5.28 14.42 -8.75
N TRP A 146 -5.77 14.43 -7.52
CA TRP A 146 -6.25 13.25 -6.81
C TRP A 146 -7.62 12.78 -7.35
N ILE A 147 -7.72 11.51 -7.75
CA ILE A 147 -8.96 10.89 -8.23
C ILE A 147 -9.56 10.07 -7.09
N GLN A 148 -10.77 10.42 -6.64
CA GLN A 148 -11.44 9.69 -5.58
C GLN A 148 -11.78 8.27 -6.02
N MET A 149 -11.46 7.29 -5.18
CA MET A 149 -11.66 5.87 -5.46
C MET A 149 -12.47 5.13 -4.39
N MET A 150 -12.64 5.73 -3.21
CA MET A 150 -13.42 5.14 -2.12
C MET A 150 -14.01 6.20 -1.20
N ASP A 151 -15.23 5.95 -0.74
CA ASP A 151 -15.87 6.61 0.39
C ASP A 151 -16.70 5.56 1.14
N ARG A 152 -16.31 5.26 2.38
CA ARG A 152 -16.92 4.23 3.23
C ARG A 152 -16.94 4.68 4.67
N SER A 153 -17.93 4.23 5.42
CA SER A 153 -18.04 4.51 6.84
C SER A 153 -18.59 3.32 7.61
N THR A 154 -18.32 3.36 8.91
CA THR A 154 -18.89 2.56 9.98
C THR A 154 -19.32 3.55 11.09
N PRO A 155 -20.05 3.12 12.14
CA PRO A 155 -20.45 4.03 13.22
C PRO A 155 -19.29 4.71 13.97
N THR A 156 -18.09 4.14 13.92
CA THR A 156 -16.91 4.57 14.69
C THR A 156 -15.76 5.06 13.81
N MET A 157 -15.84 4.87 12.49
CA MET A 157 -14.77 5.19 11.55
C MET A 157 -15.31 5.60 10.19
N SER A 158 -14.81 6.71 9.63
CA SER A 158 -15.04 7.12 8.23
C SER A 158 -13.74 7.03 7.44
N TYR A 159 -13.81 6.62 6.18
CA TYR A 159 -12.65 6.43 5.32
C TYR A 159 -12.91 6.91 3.89
N GLN A 160 -12.07 7.81 3.42
CA GLN A 160 -12.04 8.27 2.04
C GLN A 160 -10.66 8.01 1.46
N ALA A 161 -10.60 7.63 0.18
CA ALA A 161 -9.34 7.40 -0.50
C ALA A 161 -9.34 7.93 -1.93
N TRP A 162 -8.18 8.39 -2.34
CA TRP A 162 -7.87 8.92 -3.66
C TRP A 162 -6.60 8.26 -4.21
N ARG A 163 -6.50 8.25 -5.53
CA ARG A 163 -5.32 7.79 -6.26
C ARG A 163 -4.92 8.83 -7.28
N ARG A 164 -3.63 8.95 -7.55
CA ARG A 164 -3.12 9.57 -8.77
C ARG A 164 -2.02 8.71 -9.38
N ASP A 165 -1.82 8.87 -10.67
CA ASP A 165 -0.88 8.10 -11.46
C ASP A 165 0.16 9.08 -12.04
N PRO A 166 1.35 9.23 -11.43
CA PRO A 166 2.41 10.07 -11.98
C PRO A 166 2.96 9.48 -13.29
N GLU A 167 3.60 10.32 -14.11
CA GLU A 167 4.23 9.88 -15.36
C GLU A 167 5.35 8.86 -15.11
N THR A 168 6.10 9.07 -14.04
CA THR A 168 7.19 8.20 -13.59
C THR A 168 6.90 7.67 -12.19
N GLY A 169 7.27 6.40 -11.94
CA GLY A 169 7.11 5.76 -10.64
C GLY A 169 5.77 5.05 -10.42
N PRO A 170 5.56 4.53 -9.19
CA PRO A 170 4.37 3.78 -8.84
C PRO A 170 3.13 4.68 -8.66
N PRO A 171 1.91 4.13 -8.74
CA PRO A 171 0.70 4.84 -8.34
C PRO A 171 0.81 5.37 -6.92
N GLN A 172 0.31 6.59 -6.70
CA GLN A 172 0.29 7.23 -5.39
C GLN A 172 -1.11 7.19 -4.83
N TYR A 173 -1.21 6.98 -3.52
CA TYR A 173 -2.46 6.87 -2.79
C TYR A 173 -2.49 7.91 -1.69
N ARG A 174 -3.68 8.51 -1.52
CA ARG A 174 -4.02 9.38 -0.40
C ARG A 174 -5.24 8.83 0.28
N SER A 175 -5.29 8.87 1.61
CA SER A 175 -6.51 8.57 2.33
C SER A 175 -6.74 9.55 3.48
N ARG A 176 -8.01 9.68 3.84
CA ARG A 176 -8.48 10.43 5.00
C ARG A 176 -9.31 9.48 5.83
N THR A 177 -8.82 9.19 7.04
CA THR A 177 -9.51 8.35 8.01
C THR A 177 -9.92 9.20 9.20
N LEU A 178 -11.15 9.07 9.65
CA LEU A 178 -11.63 9.68 10.89
C LEU A 178 -12.00 8.57 11.85
N PHE A 179 -11.39 8.57 13.04
CA PHE A 179 -11.70 7.68 14.15
C PHE A 179 -12.45 8.46 15.22
N GLU A 180 -13.68 8.04 15.53
CA GLU A 180 -14.46 8.62 16.62
C GLU A 180 -13.88 8.18 17.98
N ASP A 181 -14.03 9.00 19.02
CA ASP A 181 -13.65 8.65 20.39
C ASP A 181 -12.18 8.18 20.49
N ALA A 182 -11.26 8.93 19.87
CA ALA A 182 -9.84 8.59 19.80
C ALA A 182 -9.00 9.87 19.84
N THR A 183 -7.93 9.87 20.66
CA THR A 183 -7.02 11.01 20.76
C THR A 183 -5.86 10.87 19.76
N PRO A 184 -5.31 11.98 19.23
CA PRO A 184 -4.15 11.95 18.34
C PRO A 184 -2.95 11.21 18.93
N GLU A 185 -2.70 11.35 20.23
CA GLU A 185 -1.58 10.72 20.94
C GLU A 185 -1.72 9.20 20.95
N LEU A 186 -2.93 8.70 21.18
CA LEU A 186 -3.22 7.27 21.16
C LEU A 186 -3.10 6.69 19.74
N VAL A 187 -3.62 7.41 18.75
CA VAL A 187 -3.58 6.99 17.35
C VAL A 187 -2.13 7.00 16.83
N ARG A 188 -1.33 8.00 17.21
CA ARG A 188 0.12 8.04 16.97
C ARG A 188 0.81 6.79 17.51
N ASP A 189 0.64 6.50 18.80
CA ASP A 189 1.26 5.34 19.43
C ASP A 189 0.81 4.03 18.75
N PHE A 190 -0.48 3.91 18.43
CA PHE A 190 -1.05 2.74 17.75
C PHE A 190 -0.43 2.48 16.37
N PHE A 191 -0.21 3.52 15.56
CA PHE A 191 0.40 3.36 14.24
C PHE A 191 1.90 3.07 14.29
N TRP A 192 2.58 3.42 15.39
CA TRP A 192 4.02 3.21 15.57
C TRP A 192 4.36 1.88 16.27
N ASP A 193 3.42 1.30 17.01
CA ASP A 193 3.62 0.09 17.81
C ASP A 193 3.60 -1.20 16.97
N ASP A 194 4.77 -1.56 16.42
CA ASP A 194 4.93 -2.77 15.60
C ASP A 194 4.69 -4.08 16.38
N GLU A 195 4.97 -4.10 17.68
CA GLU A 195 4.75 -5.26 18.54
C GLU A 195 3.26 -5.51 18.74
N PHE A 196 2.48 -4.44 18.93
CA PHE A 196 1.03 -4.53 18.97
C PHE A 196 0.42 -4.79 17.58
N ARG A 197 1.05 -4.26 16.52
CA ARG A 197 0.60 -4.46 15.13
C ARG A 197 0.48 -5.94 14.75
N LEU A 198 1.43 -6.77 15.20
CA LEU A 198 1.42 -8.23 15.01
C LEU A 198 0.17 -8.92 15.60
N LYS A 199 -0.52 -8.29 16.56
CA LYS A 199 -1.73 -8.85 17.21
C LYS A 199 -3.00 -8.67 16.38
N TRP A 200 -3.02 -7.75 15.41
CA TRP A 200 -4.24 -7.42 14.66
C TRP A 200 -4.08 -7.34 13.14
N ASP A 201 -2.86 -7.12 12.62
CA ASP A 201 -2.60 -7.07 11.18
C ASP A 201 -2.00 -8.38 10.67
N ASP A 202 -2.84 -9.22 10.07
CA ASP A 202 -2.47 -10.49 9.45
C ASP A 202 -1.44 -10.37 8.31
N MET A 203 -1.21 -9.15 7.80
CA MET A 203 -0.22 -8.90 6.75
C MET A 203 1.18 -8.63 7.29
N LEU A 204 1.37 -8.36 8.59
CA LEU A 204 2.71 -8.21 9.17
C LEU A 204 3.14 -9.56 9.77
N ILE A 205 4.17 -10.17 9.20
CA ILE A 205 4.68 -11.49 9.64
C ILE A 205 5.79 -11.32 10.68
N HIS A 206 6.65 -10.31 10.46
CA HIS A 206 7.81 -10.07 11.28
C HIS A 206 8.10 -8.58 11.34
N SER A 207 8.50 -8.12 12.52
CA SER A 207 9.07 -6.79 12.77
C SER A 207 10.29 -6.92 13.66
N ALA A 208 11.33 -6.14 13.38
CA ALA A 208 12.51 -6.02 14.22
C ALA A 208 13.05 -4.59 14.16
N THR A 209 13.37 -4.01 15.33
CA THR A 209 14.10 -2.74 15.41
C THR A 209 15.58 -3.00 15.16
N LEU A 210 16.13 -2.37 14.12
CA LEU A 210 17.54 -2.47 13.78
C LEU A 210 18.36 -1.39 14.49
N GLU A 211 17.81 -0.17 14.55
CA GLU A 211 18.46 0.99 15.14
C GLU A 211 17.40 1.94 15.71
N GLU A 212 17.75 2.65 16.78
CA GLU A 212 16.92 3.69 17.38
C GLU A 212 17.78 4.88 17.82
N CYS A 213 17.20 6.08 17.73
CA CYS A 213 17.79 7.32 18.20
C CYS A 213 16.89 7.93 19.28
N PRO A 214 17.23 7.78 20.58
CA PRO A 214 16.43 8.32 21.68
C PRO A 214 16.32 9.85 21.69
N THR A 215 17.19 10.56 20.98
CA THR A 215 17.14 12.04 20.92
C THR A 215 16.05 12.54 19.98
N THR A 216 15.88 11.90 18.82
CA THR A 216 14.95 12.38 17.78
C THR A 216 13.71 11.49 17.61
N GLY A 217 13.68 10.33 18.27
CA GLY A 217 12.64 9.31 18.10
C GLY A 217 12.79 8.50 16.80
N THR A 218 13.87 8.74 16.04
CA THR A 218 14.08 8.07 14.75
C THR A 218 14.34 6.60 14.98
N MET A 219 13.68 5.74 14.19
CA MET A 219 13.89 4.30 14.20
C MET A 219 14.22 3.81 12.81
N MET A 220 15.02 2.75 12.75
CA MET A 220 15.12 1.91 11.56
C MET A 220 14.59 0.53 11.91
N VAL A 221 13.62 0.06 11.13
CA VAL A 221 12.97 -1.22 11.38
C VAL A 221 12.96 -2.08 10.12
N GLN A 222 13.07 -3.38 10.33
CA GLN A 222 12.86 -4.40 9.32
C GLN A 222 11.44 -4.93 9.45
N TRP A 223 10.66 -4.88 8.37
CA TRP A 223 9.35 -5.53 8.30
C TRP A 223 9.37 -6.62 7.24
N VAL A 224 8.68 -7.73 7.52
CA VAL A 224 8.31 -8.71 6.50
C VAL A 224 6.79 -8.77 6.43
N ARG A 225 6.24 -8.45 5.26
CA ARG A 225 4.81 -8.47 5.02
C ARG A 225 4.39 -9.62 4.14
N LYS A 226 3.29 -10.25 4.53
CA LYS A 226 2.63 -11.32 3.80
C LYS A 226 2.02 -10.78 2.52
N PHE A 227 2.31 -11.42 1.42
CA PHE A 227 1.66 -11.14 0.15
C PHE A 227 0.85 -12.35 -0.34
N PRO A 228 -0.07 -12.17 -1.31
CA PRO A 228 -0.80 -13.28 -1.90
C PRO A 228 0.13 -14.38 -2.42
N PHE A 229 -0.28 -15.64 -2.29
CA PHE A 229 0.57 -16.82 -2.53
C PHE A 229 1.25 -16.91 -3.91
N PHE A 230 0.71 -16.19 -4.91
CA PHE A 230 1.29 -16.13 -6.26
C PHE A 230 2.49 -15.20 -6.39
N CYS A 231 2.89 -14.51 -5.30
CA CYS A 231 4.07 -13.67 -5.24
C CYS A 231 4.80 -13.85 -3.90
N SER A 232 6.12 -13.67 -3.88
CA SER A 232 6.92 -13.77 -2.65
C SER A 232 6.51 -12.71 -1.62
N ASP A 233 6.63 -13.00 -0.34
CA ASP A 233 6.49 -11.99 0.71
C ASP A 233 7.47 -10.82 0.50
N ARG A 234 7.16 -9.66 1.06
CA ARG A 234 7.95 -8.44 0.87
C ARG A 234 8.70 -8.09 2.14
N GLU A 235 9.95 -7.72 1.97
CA GLU A 235 10.79 -7.21 3.04
C GLU A 235 11.02 -5.72 2.85
N TYR A 236 10.92 -4.99 3.95
CA TYR A 236 11.11 -3.55 3.99
C TYR A 236 12.18 -3.24 5.03
N ILE A 237 13.13 -2.41 4.66
CA ILE A 237 14.00 -1.75 5.62
C ILE A 237 13.62 -0.28 5.59
N ILE A 238 13.01 0.18 6.66
CA ILE A 238 12.37 1.49 6.71
C ILE A 238 12.98 2.34 7.83
N GLY A 239 13.30 3.59 7.48
CA GLY A 239 13.58 4.63 8.45
C GLY A 239 12.28 5.37 8.74
N ARG A 240 12.04 5.70 10.01
CA ARG A 240 10.83 6.40 10.42
C ARG A 240 11.09 7.42 11.52
N ARG A 241 10.36 8.53 11.51
CA ARG A 241 10.45 9.63 12.49
C ARG A 241 9.12 10.37 12.64
N ILE A 242 8.90 10.96 13.82
CA ILE A 242 7.74 11.78 14.16
C ILE A 242 8.17 13.20 14.53
N TRP A 243 7.45 14.17 13.96
CA TRP A 243 7.48 15.57 14.36
C TRP A 243 6.15 15.98 14.96
N GLU A 244 6.19 16.92 15.90
CA GLU A 244 5.02 17.41 16.64
C GLU A 244 4.92 18.93 16.55
N SER A 245 3.72 19.43 16.26
CA SER A 245 3.38 20.85 16.36
C SER A 245 2.00 20.99 16.99
N GLY A 246 1.94 21.53 18.21
CA GLY A 246 0.71 21.56 19.00
C GLY A 246 0.23 20.16 19.33
N ARG A 247 -0.95 19.77 18.83
CA ARG A 247 -1.51 18.41 18.95
C ARG A 247 -1.62 17.69 17.59
N SER A 248 -0.77 18.08 16.65
CA SER A 248 -0.66 17.48 15.33
C SER A 248 0.67 16.75 15.19
N TYR A 249 0.61 15.53 14.69
CA TYR A 249 1.78 14.66 14.49
C TYR A 249 2.01 14.42 13.00
N TYR A 250 3.24 14.71 12.56
CA TYR A 250 3.70 14.51 11.20
C TYR A 250 4.66 13.32 11.22
N CYS A 251 4.26 12.23 10.59
CA CYS A 251 4.98 10.97 10.68
C CYS A 251 5.45 10.57 9.29
N VAL A 252 6.72 10.24 9.15
CA VAL A 252 7.28 9.73 7.89
C VAL A 252 7.89 8.37 8.12
N THR A 253 7.63 7.45 7.20
CA THR A 253 8.29 6.15 7.07
C THR A 253 8.72 5.98 5.62
N LYS A 254 10.01 5.79 5.35
CA LYS A 254 10.52 5.59 3.99
C LYS A 254 11.54 4.46 3.93
N GLY A 255 11.67 3.85 2.76
CA GLY A 255 12.69 2.84 2.49
C GLY A 255 14.09 3.45 2.64
N VAL A 256 14.98 2.76 3.35
CA VAL A 256 16.34 3.24 3.59
C VAL A 256 17.38 2.18 3.25
N PRO A 257 18.54 2.57 2.70
CA PRO A 257 19.64 1.65 2.50
C PRO A 257 20.12 1.05 3.83
N CYS A 258 20.39 -0.24 3.82
CA CYS A 258 20.91 -0.98 4.96
C CYS A 258 21.83 -2.10 4.48
N THR A 259 23.09 -2.04 4.87
CA THR A 259 24.13 -3.02 4.51
C THR A 259 24.19 -4.18 5.50
N SER A 260 23.76 -3.98 6.75
CA SER A 260 23.77 -5.00 7.81
C SER A 260 22.73 -6.10 7.63
N VAL A 261 21.68 -5.86 6.84
CA VAL A 261 20.66 -6.87 6.50
C VAL A 261 20.86 -7.33 5.06
N PRO A 262 21.42 -8.54 4.81
CA PRO A 262 21.65 -9.05 3.46
C PRO A 262 20.35 -9.22 2.67
N ARG A 263 20.41 -9.04 1.35
CA ARG A 263 19.25 -9.29 0.49
C ARG A 263 19.04 -10.78 0.30
N HIS A 264 17.78 -11.20 0.34
CA HIS A 264 17.36 -12.54 -0.03
C HIS A 264 16.47 -12.49 -1.28
N ASN A 265 16.40 -13.62 -1.99
CA ASN A 265 15.46 -13.76 -3.12
C ASN A 265 14.01 -13.87 -2.63
N LYS A 266 13.81 -14.38 -1.41
CA LYS A 266 12.53 -14.51 -0.72
C LYS A 266 12.78 -14.29 0.78
N PRO A 267 12.06 -13.39 1.46
CA PRO A 267 11.16 -12.36 0.90
C PRO A 267 11.88 -11.41 -0.09
N ARG A 268 11.13 -10.80 -1.03
CA ARG A 268 11.67 -9.81 -1.97
C ARG A 268 11.76 -8.45 -1.29
N ARG A 269 12.95 -7.84 -1.27
CA ARG A 269 13.13 -6.49 -0.73
C ARG A 269 12.44 -5.43 -1.59
N VAL A 270 11.74 -4.49 -0.94
CA VAL A 270 11.14 -3.30 -1.55
C VAL A 270 12.00 -2.10 -1.19
N ASP A 271 12.64 -1.51 -2.21
CA ASP A 271 13.56 -0.38 -2.03
C ASP A 271 12.83 0.96 -2.07
N LEU A 272 11.98 1.14 -3.08
CA LEU A 272 11.12 2.31 -3.17
C LEU A 272 9.90 2.09 -2.30
N TYR A 273 9.93 2.65 -1.10
CA TYR A 273 8.82 2.68 -0.16
C TYR A 273 8.71 4.08 0.45
N TYR A 274 7.52 4.66 0.42
CA TYR A 274 7.21 5.89 1.12
C TYR A 274 5.79 5.81 1.69
N SER A 275 5.67 6.06 2.99
CA SER A 275 4.40 6.16 3.69
C SER A 275 4.52 7.27 4.72
N SER A 276 3.61 8.24 4.66
CA SER A 276 3.59 9.33 5.62
C SER A 276 2.17 9.64 6.04
N TRP A 277 2.00 10.20 7.23
CA TRP A 277 0.70 10.56 7.74
C TRP A 277 0.72 11.78 8.66
N CYS A 278 -0.35 12.56 8.60
CA CYS A 278 -0.64 13.66 9.51
C CYS A 278 -1.82 13.26 10.41
N ILE A 279 -1.61 13.29 11.72
CA ILE A 279 -2.58 12.92 12.74
C ILE A 279 -2.97 14.19 13.49
N ARG A 280 -4.26 14.48 13.61
CA ARG A 280 -4.75 15.66 14.32
C ARG A 280 -6.13 15.45 14.92
N ALA A 281 -6.43 16.20 15.98
CA ALA A 281 -7.76 16.24 16.55
C ALA A 281 -8.73 16.95 15.60
N VAL A 282 -9.95 16.43 15.49
CA VAL A 282 -11.04 17.02 14.71
C VAL A 282 -12.36 16.89 15.46
N GLU A 283 -13.36 17.65 15.02
CA GLU A 283 -14.71 17.53 15.55
C GLU A 283 -15.31 16.17 15.22
N SER A 284 -15.89 15.52 16.22
CA SER A 284 -16.65 14.30 16.10
C SER A 284 -17.95 14.58 15.35
N LYS A 285 -18.33 13.64 14.47
CA LYS A 285 -19.59 13.77 13.72
C LYS A 285 -20.82 13.60 14.61
N LYS A 286 -20.65 13.08 15.83
CA LYS A 286 -21.75 12.75 16.75
C LYS A 286 -22.21 13.96 17.55
N ASP A 287 -21.26 14.75 18.04
CA ASP A 287 -21.48 15.79 19.06
C ASP A 287 -20.76 17.11 18.75
N GLY A 288 -19.99 17.19 17.66
CA GLY A 288 -19.22 18.39 17.29
C GLY A 288 -18.06 18.70 18.24
N GLN A 289 -17.75 17.83 19.21
CA GLN A 289 -16.65 18.03 20.14
C GLN A 289 -15.33 17.55 19.54
N LEU A 290 -14.19 18.06 20.00
CA LEU A 290 -12.84 17.63 19.57
C LEU A 290 -12.43 16.27 20.16
N THR A 291 -13.30 15.26 20.00
CA THR A 291 -13.15 13.90 20.51
C THR A 291 -12.78 12.88 19.43
N ALA A 292 -12.75 13.30 18.16
CA ALA A 292 -12.34 12.48 17.03
C ALA A 292 -10.90 12.78 16.59
N CYS A 293 -10.29 11.79 15.94
CA CYS A 293 -8.96 11.90 15.36
C CYS A 293 -9.03 11.70 13.86
N GLU A 294 -8.43 12.63 13.11
CA GLU A 294 -8.21 12.50 11.68
C GLU A 294 -6.79 12.01 11.40
N VAL A 295 -6.67 11.11 10.42
CA VAL A 295 -5.41 10.65 9.86
C VAL A 295 -5.46 10.85 8.35
N LEU A 296 -4.64 11.79 7.86
CA LEU A 296 -4.33 11.91 6.45
C LEU A 296 -3.12 11.02 6.16
N LEU A 297 -3.22 10.10 5.21
CA LEU A 297 -2.12 9.21 4.83
C LEU A 297 -1.78 9.38 3.35
N PHE A 298 -0.50 9.39 3.05
CA PHE A 298 0.07 9.44 1.70
C PHE A 298 1.04 8.28 1.53
N HIS A 299 0.89 7.52 0.45
CA HIS A 299 1.63 6.29 0.27
C HIS A 299 1.94 5.97 -1.18
N HIS A 300 3.15 5.50 -1.44
CA HIS A 300 3.52 4.84 -2.69
C HIS A 300 4.70 3.89 -2.47
N GLU A 301 4.72 2.79 -3.23
CA GLU A 301 5.81 1.81 -3.16
C GLU A 301 5.94 1.04 -4.48
N ASP A 302 7.13 0.51 -4.75
CA ASP A 302 7.35 -0.47 -5.82
C ASP A 302 7.40 -1.89 -5.25
N MET A 303 6.23 -2.52 -5.19
CA MET A 303 6.06 -3.91 -4.73
C MET A 303 6.69 -4.96 -5.68
N GLY A 304 7.21 -4.56 -6.84
CA GLY A 304 7.61 -5.47 -7.93
C GLY A 304 6.46 -6.25 -8.52
N ILE A 305 5.24 -5.68 -8.48
CA ILE A 305 4.03 -6.25 -9.09
C ILE A 305 3.64 -5.35 -10.26
N PRO A 306 3.21 -5.91 -11.41
CA PRO A 306 2.69 -5.11 -12.50
C PRO A 306 1.60 -4.14 -12.04
N ARG A 307 1.72 -2.88 -12.45
CA ARG A 307 0.89 -1.76 -11.97
C ARG A 307 -0.60 -2.04 -11.97
N GLU A 308 -1.11 -2.63 -13.05
CA GLU A 308 -2.55 -2.89 -13.20
C GLU A 308 -3.06 -4.00 -12.25
N ILE A 309 -2.20 -4.98 -11.91
CA ILE A 309 -2.50 -6.00 -10.91
C ILE A 309 -2.53 -5.37 -9.51
N ALA A 310 -1.54 -4.52 -9.19
CA ALA A 310 -1.52 -3.79 -7.93
C ALA A 310 -2.77 -2.92 -7.76
N LYS A 311 -3.15 -2.15 -8.79
CA LYS A 311 -4.38 -1.35 -8.81
C LYS A 311 -5.63 -2.17 -8.60
N LEU A 312 -5.73 -3.34 -9.23
CA LEU A 312 -6.85 -4.26 -9.04
C LEU A 312 -6.90 -4.77 -7.59
N GLY A 313 -5.75 -5.16 -7.04
CA GLY A 313 -5.62 -5.60 -5.65
C GLY A 313 -6.09 -4.53 -4.65
N VAL A 314 -5.65 -3.28 -4.82
CA VAL A 314 -6.11 -2.16 -3.97
C VAL A 314 -7.61 -1.94 -4.12
N ARG A 315 -8.13 -1.89 -5.36
CA ARG A 315 -9.56 -1.65 -5.59
C ARG A 315 -10.45 -2.71 -4.93
N GLN A 316 -10.04 -3.97 -4.93
CA GLN A 316 -10.84 -5.07 -4.37
C GLN A 316 -10.59 -5.29 -2.88
N GLY A 317 -9.34 -5.16 -2.41
CA GLY A 317 -8.91 -5.54 -1.07
C GLY A 317 -8.86 -4.40 -0.06
N MET A 318 -8.75 -3.14 -0.49
CA MET A 318 -8.45 -2.01 0.40
C MET A 318 -9.46 -1.89 1.54
N TRP A 319 -10.76 -1.90 1.26
CA TRP A 319 -11.76 -1.78 2.33
C TRP A 319 -11.69 -2.95 3.32
N GLY A 320 -11.44 -4.17 2.82
CA GLY A 320 -11.31 -5.36 3.67
C GLY A 320 -10.14 -5.28 4.64
N ALA A 321 -9.03 -4.65 4.24
CA ALA A 321 -7.86 -4.41 5.09
C ALA A 321 -8.08 -3.20 6.01
N VAL A 322 -8.50 -2.07 5.46
CA VAL A 322 -8.68 -0.80 6.18
C VAL A 322 -9.70 -0.91 7.31
N LYS A 323 -10.82 -1.62 7.09
CA LYS A 323 -11.84 -1.79 8.14
C LYS A 323 -11.35 -2.55 9.37
N LYS A 324 -10.23 -3.29 9.29
CA LYS A 324 -9.62 -3.99 10.44
C LYS A 324 -8.88 -3.03 11.38
N ILE A 325 -8.53 -1.83 10.90
CA ILE A 325 -7.81 -0.83 11.68
C ILE A 325 -8.64 -0.39 12.89
N ASP A 326 -9.94 -0.12 12.73
CA ASP A 326 -10.78 0.33 13.86
C ASP A 326 -10.87 -0.72 14.98
N PRO A 327 -11.22 -2.01 14.73
CA PRO A 327 -11.13 -3.04 15.77
C PRO A 327 -9.75 -3.16 16.42
N GLY A 328 -8.67 -3.05 15.63
CA GLY A 328 -7.29 -3.02 16.13
C GLY A 328 -7.03 -1.84 17.07
N LEU A 329 -7.47 -0.63 16.70
CA LEU A 329 -7.39 0.57 17.51
C LEU A 329 -8.20 0.42 18.81
N ARG A 330 -9.42 -0.15 18.74
CA ARG A 330 -10.23 -0.41 19.95
C ARG A 330 -9.58 -1.44 20.88
N ALA A 331 -8.92 -2.46 20.32
CA ALA A 331 -8.13 -3.39 21.12
C ALA A 331 -6.94 -2.68 21.78
N TYR A 332 -6.27 -1.79 21.05
CA TYR A 332 -5.18 -0.98 21.58
C TYR A 332 -5.64 -0.04 22.70
N GLN A 333 -6.78 0.63 22.55
CA GLN A 333 -7.39 1.46 23.60
C GLN A 333 -7.57 0.69 24.91
N ARG A 334 -8.15 -0.52 24.84
CA ARG A 334 -8.34 -1.38 26.01
C ARG A 334 -7.01 -1.82 26.62
N HIS A 335 -6.02 -2.13 25.78
CA HIS A 335 -4.67 -2.50 26.21
C HIS A 335 -3.97 -1.34 26.94
N ARG A 336 -4.11 -0.10 26.45
CA ARG A 336 -3.59 1.09 27.12
C ARG A 336 -4.32 1.37 28.43
N ALA A 337 -5.64 1.22 28.46
CA ALA A 337 -6.45 1.41 29.66
C ALA A 337 -6.19 0.36 30.77
N SER A 338 -5.68 -0.83 30.43
CA SER A 338 -5.34 -1.85 31.43
C SER A 338 -4.05 -1.56 32.21
N GLY A 339 -3.34 -0.46 31.90
CA GLY A 339 -2.07 -0.12 32.56
C GLY A 339 -0.91 -1.02 32.17
N ALA A 340 -1.00 -1.73 31.04
CA ALA A 340 0.11 -2.53 30.54
C ALA A 340 1.31 -1.62 30.17
N PRO A 341 2.55 -2.08 30.38
CA PRO A 341 3.73 -1.32 29.98
C PRO A 341 3.71 -1.06 28.47
N LEU A 342 4.25 0.10 28.07
CA LEU A 342 4.45 0.43 26.66
C LEU A 342 5.45 -0.55 26.04
N SER A 343 5.20 -0.94 24.78
CA SER A 343 6.24 -1.56 23.96
C SER A 343 7.37 -0.56 23.68
N GLN A 344 8.54 -1.04 23.28
CA GLN A 344 9.64 -0.15 22.94
C GLN A 344 9.27 0.74 21.76
N CYS A 345 8.56 0.19 20.77
CA CYS A 345 8.06 0.97 19.63
C CYS A 345 7.07 2.07 20.08
N ALA A 346 6.13 1.75 20.95
CA ALA A 346 5.16 2.73 21.46
C ALA A 346 5.83 3.80 22.33
N PHE A 347 6.88 3.45 23.10
CA PHE A 347 7.69 4.42 23.84
C PHE A 347 8.44 5.37 22.90
N MET A 348 9.12 4.83 21.88
CA MET A 348 9.81 5.63 20.86
C MET A 348 8.86 6.57 20.10
N ALA A 349 7.59 6.21 19.97
CA ALA A 349 6.56 7.05 19.36
C ALA A 349 6.25 8.34 20.15
N GLN A 350 6.67 8.41 21.43
CA GLN A 350 6.45 9.57 22.29
C GLN A 350 7.64 10.55 22.28
N ILE A 351 8.76 10.14 21.66
CA ILE A 351 9.94 10.97 21.49
C ILE A 351 9.79 11.71 20.16
N ASN A 352 9.25 12.92 20.20
CA ASN A 352 8.94 13.68 18.99
C ASN A 352 9.88 14.87 18.84
N THR A 353 10.22 15.19 17.59
CA THR A 353 10.90 16.46 17.30
C THR A 353 9.88 17.59 17.25
N ASN A 354 9.94 18.53 18.20
CA ASN A 354 9.05 19.68 18.21
C ASN A 354 9.41 20.64 17.06
N VAL A 355 8.39 21.08 16.31
CA VAL A 355 8.53 22.08 15.25
C VAL A 355 7.59 23.23 15.53
N SER A 356 8.08 24.45 15.37
CA SER A 356 7.27 25.63 15.62
C SER A 356 6.13 25.75 14.59
N ALA A 357 4.97 26.21 15.05
CA ALA A 357 3.85 26.51 14.16
C ALA A 357 4.22 27.58 13.12
N ASP A 358 5.10 28.51 13.48
CA ASP A 358 5.61 29.54 12.58
C ASP A 358 6.49 28.95 11.48
N TYR A 359 7.32 27.94 11.78
CA TYR A 359 8.10 27.23 10.77
C TYR A 359 7.18 26.50 9.78
N LEU A 360 6.17 25.78 10.28
CA LEU A 360 5.19 25.11 9.43
C LEU A 360 4.40 26.12 8.56
N ARG A 361 4.01 27.26 9.13
CA ARG A 361 3.34 28.34 8.39
C ARG A 361 4.26 29.02 7.37
N SER A 362 5.56 29.16 7.68
CA SER A 362 6.53 29.72 6.74
C SER A 362 6.69 28.80 5.53
N LEU A 363 6.64 27.48 5.74
CA LEU A 363 6.64 26.50 4.66
C LEU A 363 5.37 26.58 3.81
N GLU A 364 4.21 26.85 4.44
CA GLU A 364 2.95 27.12 3.74
C GLU A 364 3.04 28.37 2.84
N ASN A 365 3.73 29.42 3.34
CA ASN A 365 3.79 30.77 2.74
C ASN A 365 4.91 30.98 1.71
N ASN A 366 6.11 30.43 1.92
CA ASN A 366 7.24 30.54 0.96
C ASN A 366 6.87 29.99 -0.43
N ASN A 367 5.85 29.13 -0.50
CA ASN A 367 5.32 28.60 -1.74
C ASN A 367 4.36 29.54 -2.47
N ARG A 368 3.78 30.57 -1.81
CA ARG A 368 2.96 31.59 -2.48
C ARG A 368 3.82 32.53 -3.32
N ASP A 369 4.98 32.95 -2.79
CA ASP A 369 5.88 33.87 -3.48
C ASP A 369 6.50 33.26 -4.75
N LEU A 370 6.78 31.95 -4.76
CA LEU A 370 7.26 31.26 -5.96
C LEU A 370 6.21 31.20 -7.08
N THR A 371 4.93 31.09 -6.74
CA THR A 371 3.82 31.11 -7.72
C THR A 371 3.42 32.51 -8.19
N GLU A 372 3.73 33.56 -7.43
CA GLU A 372 3.48 34.96 -7.84
C GLU A 372 4.59 35.52 -8.73
N VAL A 373 5.82 35.01 -8.63
CA VAL A 373 6.94 35.46 -9.48
C VAL A 373 6.85 34.93 -10.92
N GLU A 374 6.14 33.83 -11.18
CA GLU A 374 5.96 33.28 -12.53
C GLU A 374 4.76 33.87 -13.31
N ASN A 375 3.94 34.73 -12.68
CA ASN A 375 2.75 35.34 -13.30
C ASN A 375 2.89 36.83 -13.65
N ARG A 376 4.11 37.35 -13.72
CA ARG A 376 4.39 38.69 -14.27
C ARG A 376 5.04 38.61 -15.64
N ASP A 377 4.28 38.14 -16.62
CA ASP A 377 4.53 38.50 -18.02
C ASP A 377 3.41 39.41 -18.55
N SER A 378 3.86 40.49 -19.20
CA SER A 378 3.12 41.68 -19.62
C SER A 378 1.91 41.42 -20.53
N PRO A 379 0.92 42.35 -20.58
CA PRO A 379 -0.21 42.23 -21.49
C PRO A 379 0.23 42.59 -22.92
N ARG A 380 0.19 41.62 -23.83
CA ARG A 380 0.18 41.87 -25.29
C ARG A 380 -1.25 41.81 -25.81
N ASN A 381 -1.62 42.84 -26.57
CA ASN A 381 -2.91 43.06 -27.21
C ASN A 381 -3.41 41.85 -28.03
N PRO A 382 -4.73 41.67 -28.19
CA PRO A 382 -5.28 40.59 -29.01
C PRO A 382 -5.19 40.97 -30.49
N GLU A 383 -4.25 40.36 -31.22
CA GLU A 383 -4.34 40.31 -32.68
C GLU A 383 -5.30 39.18 -33.10
N GLU A 384 -6.37 39.58 -33.78
CA GLU A 384 -7.33 38.73 -34.45
C GLU A 384 -6.63 37.75 -35.40
N ARG A 385 -6.68 36.46 -35.07
CA ARG A 385 -6.37 35.38 -36.02
C ARG A 385 -7.64 34.57 -36.29
N ASN A 386 -8.22 34.85 -37.45
CA ASN A 386 -9.32 34.13 -38.07
C ASN A 386 -9.01 32.62 -38.19
N ILE A 387 -9.80 31.80 -37.48
CA ILE A 387 -9.82 30.34 -37.68
C ILE A 387 -10.90 30.03 -38.73
N PRO A 388 -10.56 29.39 -39.87
CA PRO A 388 -11.54 29.04 -40.89
C PRO A 388 -12.49 27.94 -40.38
N LYS A 389 -13.79 28.12 -40.67
CA LYS A 389 -14.95 27.31 -40.25
C LYS A 389 -14.98 25.89 -40.87
N LEU A 390 -13.87 25.16 -40.88
CA LEU A 390 -13.75 23.81 -41.48
C LEU A 390 -13.18 22.75 -40.51
N LEU A 391 -13.28 22.95 -39.20
CA LEU A 391 -12.96 21.92 -38.19
C LEU A 391 -14.08 21.69 -37.17
N VAL A 392 -15.23 22.37 -37.33
CA VAL A 392 -16.41 22.20 -36.47
C VAL A 392 -17.42 21.19 -37.06
N VAL A 393 -17.25 20.78 -38.32
CA VAL A 393 -18.14 19.80 -38.99
C VAL A 393 -17.60 18.36 -38.94
N GLY A 394 -16.32 18.16 -38.62
CA GLY A 394 -15.71 16.82 -38.47
C GLY A 394 -15.98 16.14 -37.12
N GLY A 395 -16.27 16.92 -36.07
CA GLY A 395 -16.52 16.42 -34.71
C GLY A 395 -17.93 15.88 -34.45
N ALA A 396 -18.93 16.30 -35.24
CA ALA A 396 -20.32 15.86 -35.06
C ALA A 396 -20.65 14.53 -35.77
N LEU A 397 -19.87 14.15 -36.79
CA LEU A 397 -20.05 12.88 -37.52
C LEU A 397 -19.47 11.67 -36.77
N LEU A 398 -18.45 11.86 -35.92
CA LEU A 398 -17.87 10.79 -35.09
C LEU A 398 -18.71 10.47 -33.83
N LEU A 399 -19.46 11.45 -33.32
CA LEU A 399 -20.40 11.25 -32.20
C LEU A 399 -21.70 10.54 -32.62
N ALA A 400 -22.12 10.68 -33.88
CA ALA A 400 -23.28 9.96 -34.40
C ALA A 400 -23.01 8.47 -34.76
N CYS A 401 -21.73 8.07 -34.88
CA CYS A 401 -21.35 6.68 -35.20
C CYS A 401 -20.98 5.82 -33.98
N SER A 402 -21.03 6.35 -32.76
CA SER A 402 -20.71 5.60 -31.54
C SER A 402 -21.92 5.30 -30.64
N ILE A 403 -23.09 5.86 -30.92
CA ILE A 403 -24.30 5.71 -30.08
C ILE A 403 -25.38 4.79 -30.67
N ASP A 404 -25.24 4.28 -31.90
CA ASP A 404 -26.27 3.39 -32.45
C ASP A 404 -25.76 1.94 -32.65
N ARG A 405 -25.98 1.12 -31.62
CA ARG A 405 -25.91 -0.35 -31.75
C ARG A 405 -27.10 -0.83 -32.58
N GLY A 406 -26.95 -0.73 -33.89
CA GLY A 406 -27.60 -1.61 -34.87
C GLY A 406 -29.12 -1.70 -34.78
N LEU A 407 -29.84 -0.64 -35.18
CA LEU A 407 -31.24 -0.79 -35.56
C LEU A 407 -31.80 0.31 -36.48
N VAL A 408 -30.98 1.01 -37.27
CA VAL A 408 -31.51 1.98 -38.28
C VAL A 408 -30.74 1.98 -39.61
N THR A 409 -30.20 0.83 -40.03
CA THR A 409 -29.40 0.76 -41.28
C THR A 409 -30.18 0.29 -42.51
N LYS A 410 -31.50 0.03 -42.43
CA LYS A 410 -32.28 -0.44 -43.60
C LYS A 410 -33.24 0.58 -44.22
N ALA A 411 -33.57 1.68 -43.55
CA ALA A 411 -34.52 2.66 -44.09
C ALA A 411 -33.86 3.85 -44.82
N VAL A 412 -32.63 4.24 -44.46
CA VAL A 412 -31.99 5.45 -45.03
C VAL A 412 -31.19 5.16 -46.31
N ILE A 413 -30.66 3.94 -46.45
CA ILE A 413 -29.90 3.54 -47.66
C ILE A 413 -30.80 3.46 -48.90
N PHE A 414 -32.09 3.12 -48.74
CA PHE A 414 -33.04 3.11 -49.86
C PHE A 414 -33.63 4.50 -50.19
N GLY A 415 -33.54 5.48 -49.30
CA GLY A 415 -34.08 6.84 -49.49
C GLY A 415 -33.14 7.79 -50.25
N VAL A 416 -31.82 7.61 -50.13
CA VAL A 416 -30.83 8.52 -50.73
C VAL A 416 -30.43 8.09 -52.15
N ALA A 417 -30.54 6.80 -52.50
CA ALA A 417 -30.30 6.30 -53.87
C ALA A 417 -31.34 6.78 -54.90
N ARG A 418 -32.51 7.25 -54.46
CA ARG A 418 -33.57 7.80 -55.35
C ARG A 418 -33.44 9.29 -55.65
N ARG A 419 -32.58 10.04 -54.93
CA ARG A 419 -32.44 11.50 -55.10
C ARG A 419 -31.20 11.94 -55.89
N PHE A 420 -30.21 11.06 -56.08
CA PHE A 420 -29.04 11.34 -56.93
C PHE A 420 -29.20 10.89 -58.40
N ALA A 421 -30.20 10.05 -58.72
CA ALA A 421 -30.49 9.67 -60.11
C ALA A 421 -31.22 10.75 -60.95
N ARG A 422 -31.45 11.95 -60.41
CA ARG A 422 -32.13 13.07 -61.12
C ARG A 422 -31.29 14.35 -61.29
N ILE A 423 -30.02 14.35 -60.89
CA ILE A 423 -29.12 15.51 -61.04
C ILE A 423 -28.01 15.31 -62.09
N GLY A 424 -27.96 14.15 -62.76
CA GLY A 424 -27.09 13.87 -63.91
C GLY A 424 -27.69 14.21 -65.29
N ARG A 425 -28.56 15.23 -65.38
CA ARG A 425 -29.06 15.77 -66.67
C ARG A 425 -29.21 17.28 -66.58
N ARG A 426 -28.09 18.00 -66.56
CA ARG A 426 -27.87 19.33 -67.15
C ARG A 426 -26.43 19.74 -66.82
N MET A 427 -25.71 20.11 -67.88
CA MET A 427 -24.27 20.38 -67.99
C MET A 427 -23.40 19.13 -68.09
#